data_AF-G7VSA9-F1
#
_entry.id   AF-G7VSA9-F1
#
_cell.length_a   1.000
_cell.length_b   1.000
_cell.length_c   1.000
_cell.angle_alpha   90.00
_cell.angle_beta   90.00
_cell.angle_gamma   90.00
#
_symmetry.space_group_name_H-M   'P 1'
#
loop_
_entity.id
_entity.type
_entity.pdbx_description
1 polymer ?
#
loop_
_entity_poly.entity_id
_entity_poly.type
_entity_poly.pdbx_seq_one_letter_code
_entity_poly.pdbx_strand_id
1 'polypeptide(L)' 'MIDVSTCGILPDVPSVYPGYQAPYSEAIHQAADIPTAAVGLITHRIQAEEICVMVGLIWWR' A
#
# COMPACT_ATOMS: atom_id res chain seq x y z
N MET A 1 1.01 12.00 7.74
CA MET A 1 1.44 10.86 6.93
C MET A 1 1.06 9.59 7.65
N ILE A 2 0.49 8.60 6.95
CA ILE A 2 -0.06 7.37 7.53
C ILE A 2 0.54 6.16 6.84
N ASP A 3 0.99 5.17 7.61
CA ASP A 3 1.41 3.86 7.12
C ASP A 3 0.19 2.94 7.05
N VAL A 4 -0.11 2.42 5.87
CA VAL A 4 -1.37 1.70 5.59
C VAL A 4 -1.08 0.22 5.40
N SER A 5 -1.80 -0.60 6.18
CA SER A 5 -1.87 -2.04 5.96
C SER A 5 -3.29 -2.57 6.16
N THR A 6 -3.57 -3.77 5.66
CA THR A 6 -4.91 -4.40 5.74
C THR A 6 -5.21 -5.05 7.09
N CYS A 7 -4.20 -5.14 7.97
CA CYS A 7 -4.26 -5.93 9.20
C CYS A 7 -4.68 -7.40 8.91
N GLY A 8 -4.79 -8.24 9.95
CA GLY A 8 -5.07 -9.68 9.81
C GLY A 8 -6.13 -10.16 10.80
N ILE A 9 -7.10 -9.30 11.12
CA ILE A 9 -8.07 -9.55 12.20
C ILE A 9 -9.25 -10.44 11.79
N LEU A 10 -9.50 -10.57 10.48
CA LEU A 10 -10.59 -11.38 9.96
C LEU A 10 -10.09 -12.82 9.71
N PRO A 11 -10.94 -13.85 9.89
CA PRO A 11 -10.60 -15.22 9.55
C PRO A 11 -10.36 -15.42 8.05
N ASP A 12 -11.03 -14.59 7.23
CA ASP A 12 -10.90 -14.61 5.78
C ASP A 12 -9.66 -13.81 5.36
N VAL A 13 -8.73 -14.50 4.69
CA VAL A 13 -7.45 -13.93 4.28
C VAL A 13 -7.57 -13.49 2.82
N PRO A 14 -7.34 -12.20 2.51
CA PRO A 14 -7.36 -11.75 1.13
C PRO A 14 -6.28 -12.45 0.32
N SER A 15 -6.49 -12.58 -0.99
CA SER A 15 -5.46 -13.09 -1.89
C SER A 15 -4.23 -12.21 -1.83
N VAL A 16 -3.09 -12.80 -1.42
CA VAL A 16 -1.83 -12.08 -1.24
C VAL A 16 -1.03 -12.11 -2.54
N TYR A 17 -0.69 -10.94 -3.07
CA TYR A 17 0.16 -10.74 -4.25
C TYR A 17 0.96 -9.44 -4.13
N PRO A 18 2.05 -9.23 -4.89
CA PRO A 18 2.81 -7.99 -4.84
C PRO A 18 1.93 -6.75 -5.04
N GLY A 19 2.00 -5.79 -4.10
CA GLY A 19 1.22 -4.55 -4.15
C GLY A 19 -0.25 -4.66 -3.73
N TYR A 20 -0.72 -5.81 -3.21
CA TYR A 20 -2.16 -5.97 -2.88
C TYR A 20 -2.71 -4.95 -1.86
N GLN A 21 -1.85 -4.32 -1.04
CA GLN A 21 -2.27 -3.31 -0.07
C GLN A 21 -2.27 -1.88 -0.63
N ALA A 22 -1.65 -1.64 -1.80
CA ALA A 22 -1.53 -0.31 -2.41
C ALA A 22 -2.89 0.35 -2.75
N PRO A 23 -3.91 -0.37 -3.25
CA PRO A 23 -5.22 0.23 -3.54
C PRO A 23 -5.90 0.83 -2.30
N TYR A 24 -5.69 0.25 -1.11
CA TYR A 24 -6.25 0.80 0.13
C TYR A 24 -5.55 2.09 0.56
N SER A 25 -4.22 2.13 0.38
CA SER A 25 -3.43 3.33 0.66
C SER A 25 -3.81 4.47 -0.29
N GLU A 26 -4.00 4.18 -1.59
CA GLU A 26 -4.45 5.15 -2.59
C GLU A 26 -5.84 5.70 -2.24
N ALA A 27 -6.78 4.82 -1.88
CA ALA A 27 -8.13 5.25 -1.48
C ALA A 27 -8.10 6.21 -0.28
N ILE A 28 -7.25 5.96 0.72
CA ILE A 28 -7.07 6.86 1.87
C ILE A 28 -6.43 8.18 1.45
N HIS A 29 -5.38 8.13 0.62
CA HIS A 29 -4.72 9.32 0.11
C HIS A 29 -5.71 10.26 -0.60
N GLN A 30 -6.51 9.72 -1.52
CA GLN A 30 -7.51 10.47 -2.29
C GLN A 30 -8.65 11.01 -1.42
N ALA A 31 -9.12 10.23 -0.44
CA ALA A 31 -10.25 10.61 0.40
C ALA A 31 -9.89 11.61 1.50
N ALA A 32 -8.67 11.55 2.03
CA ALA A 32 -8.27 12.33 3.20
C ALA A 32 -7.29 13.47 2.89
N ASP A 33 -6.76 13.55 1.66
CA ASP A 33 -5.72 14.51 1.24
C ASP A 33 -4.50 14.51 2.17
N ILE A 34 -4.12 13.30 2.62
CA ILE A 34 -2.98 13.07 3.51
C ILE A 34 -1.98 12.14 2.80
N PRO A 35 -0.67 12.40 2.88
CA PRO A 35 0.34 11.47 2.35
C PRO A 35 0.23 10.09 3.01
N THR A 36 0.25 9.03 2.21
CA THR A 36 0.20 7.64 2.71
C THR A 36 1.43 6.86 2.26
N ALA A 37 1.80 5.84 3.02
CA ALA A 37 2.81 4.87 2.63
C ALA A 37 2.16 3.49 2.54
N ALA A 38 2.39 2.80 1.43
CA ALA A 38 1.94 1.43 1.23
C ALA A 38 3.08 0.43 1.48
N VAL A 39 2.72 -0.72 2.04
CA VAL A 39 3.55 -1.94 2.10
C VAL A 39 2.98 -3.01 1.16
N GLY A 40 3.67 -4.14 1.01
CA GLY A 40 3.09 -5.34 0.40
C GLY A 40 3.95 -6.01 -0.65
N LEU A 41 4.81 -6.93 -0.21
CA LEU A 41 5.62 -7.82 -1.06
C LEU A 41 6.28 -7.09 -2.24
N ILE A 42 6.80 -5.89 -2.00
CA ILE A 42 7.51 -5.11 -3.01
C ILE A 42 8.91 -5.71 -3.10
N THR A 43 9.17 -6.47 -4.17
CA THR A 43 10.45 -7.19 -4.37
C THR A 43 11.23 -6.67 -5.57
N HIS A 44 10.58 -5.90 -6.45
CA HIS A 44 11.19 -5.30 -7.62
C HIS A 44 11.03 -3.78 -7.64
N ARG A 45 12.04 -3.09 -8.18
CA ARG A 45 12.05 -1.61 -8.30
C ARG A 45 10.85 -1.06 -9.08
N ILE A 46 10.40 -1.77 -10.12
CA ILE A 46 9.27 -1.35 -10.95
C ILE A 46 7.97 -1.26 -10.11
N GLN A 47 7.75 -2.22 -9.22
CA GLN A 47 6.60 -2.20 -8.30
C GLN A 47 6.65 -1.01 -7.35
N ALA A 48 7.85 -0.69 -6.85
CA ALA A 48 8.07 0.48 -6.00
C ALA A 48 7.75 1.80 -6.74
N GLU A 49 8.16 1.92 -8.00
CA GLU A 49 7.87 3.10 -8.83
C GLU A 49 6.37 3.25 -9.09
N GLU A 50 5.68 2.17 -9.46
CA GLU A 50 4.23 2.16 -9.69
C GLU A 50 3.47 2.59 -8.42
N ILE A 51 3.81 2.01 -7.26
CA ILE A 51 3.16 2.35 -5.98
C ILE A 51 3.47 3.80 -5.58
N CYS A 52 4.71 4.26 -5.76
CA CYS A 52 5.10 5.62 -5.42
C CYS A 52 4.29 6.68 -6.20
N VAL A 53 3.96 6.41 -7.47
CA VAL A 53 3.10 7.28 -8.29
C VAL A 53 1.67 7.36 -7.74
N MET A 54 1.16 6.29 -7.13
CA MET A 54 -0.21 6.23 -6.60
C MET A 54 -0.38 6.92 -5.24
N VAL A 55 0.57 6.69 -4.31
CA VAL A 55 0.40 7.08 -2.90
C VAL A 55 1.43 8.10 -2.40
N GLY A 56 2.40 8.45 -3.24
CA GLY A 56 3.47 9.41 -2.96
C GLY A 56 4.66 8.82 -2.20
N LEU A 57 4.47 7.76 -1.40
CA LEU A 57 5.53 7.13 -0.62
C LEU A 57 5.37 5.61 -0.51
N ILE A 58 6.49 4.90 -0.39
CA ILE A 58 6.54 3.46 -0.16
C ILE A 58 7.30 3.16 1.13
N TRP A 59 6.88 2.13 1.85
CA TRP A 59 7.63 1.62 2.98
C TRP A 59 8.42 0.38 2.54
N TRP A 60 9.70 0.59 2.21
CA TRP A 60 10.64 -0.45 1.77
C TRP A 60 11.66 -0.67 2.87
N ARG A 61 11.56 -1.77 3.62
CA ARG A 61 12.57 -2.19 4.58
C ARG A 61 12.79 -3.69 4.51
#